data_AF-A0A6L7NKF6-F1
#
_entry.id   AF-A0A6L7NKF6-F1
#
_cell.length_a   1.000
_cell.length_b   1.000
_cell.length_c   1.000
_cell.angle_alpha   90.00
_cell.angle_beta   90.00
_cell.angle_gamma   90.00
#
_symmetry.space_group_name_H-M   'P 1'
#
loop_
_entity.id
_entity.type
_entity.pdbx_description
1 polymer ?
#
loop_
_entity_poly.entity_id
_entity_poly.type
_entity_poly.pdbx_seq_one_letter_code
_entity_poly.pdbx_strand_id
1 'polypeptide(L)'
;MSHDSGPGESGPWRTLIWIVAVVISATVCSLVAFYITSELLDDGNVAGASADRAPAGESATGGNAAALEDADTRGATQISPGALAGGPIPGDEEPPEELFTTTKLPDFDPDTLIYGGAGNDGAILAGPGIVRSSGADRRTNWEMIVPSAQIHASVVRVGVTPSNLLGAPDNPEVIGWWEDGPAPGEPGNVLMDGHRDYRDIFGNVGFGVCWLLTETRPGDLIIVRDLRDGRAYVYTVTEVHSVAWDDPSGDRFLRSTEASILTIVTCEGAFDEETHNYSQRRVVIAELTDRVAPPSVGG
;
A
#
# COMPACT_ATOMS: atom_id res chain seq x y z
N MET A 1 44.97 3.85 -36.82
CA MET A 1 43.73 3.80 -37.63
C MET A 1 43.34 2.35 -37.80
N SER A 2 42.25 1.97 -37.14
CA SER A 2 41.33 0.84 -37.37
C SER A 2 40.96 0.19 -36.03
N HIS A 3 39.87 0.68 -35.46
CA HIS A 3 39.09 0.03 -34.43
C HIS A 3 38.55 -1.30 -34.98
N ASP A 4 38.67 -2.36 -34.19
CA ASP A 4 37.84 -3.55 -34.31
C ASP A 4 37.08 -3.69 -32.98
N SER A 5 35.80 -3.35 -33.02
CA SER A 5 34.88 -3.42 -31.89
C SER A 5 34.12 -4.73 -32.01
N GLY A 6 34.54 -5.74 -31.25
CA GLY A 6 33.75 -6.96 -31.09
C GLY A 6 32.39 -6.66 -30.44
N PRO A 7 31.32 -7.37 -30.80
CA PRO A 7 30.00 -7.15 -30.23
C PRO A 7 30.02 -7.56 -28.75
N GLY A 8 29.75 -6.60 -27.87
CA GLY A 8 29.56 -6.84 -26.45
C GLY A 8 28.42 -7.83 -26.24
N GLU A 9 28.73 -8.91 -25.54
CA GLU A 9 27.77 -9.88 -25.03
C GLU A 9 26.81 -9.16 -24.07
N SER A 10 25.62 -8.82 -24.57
CA SER A 10 24.51 -8.37 -23.74
C SER A 10 23.91 -9.59 -23.04
N GLY A 11 24.15 -9.72 -21.74
CA GLY A 11 23.55 -10.74 -20.89
C GLY A 11 22.00 -10.67 -20.89
N PRO A 12 21.31 -11.79 -20.62
CA PRO A 12 19.87 -11.95 -20.88
C PRO A 12 18.94 -11.32 -19.83
N TRP A 13 19.39 -10.34 -19.03
CA TRP A 13 18.67 -9.88 -17.84
C TRP A 13 18.12 -8.46 -17.90
N ARG A 14 18.03 -7.84 -19.08
CA ARG A 14 17.39 -6.53 -19.22
C ARG A 14 16.21 -6.62 -20.18
N THR A 15 15.09 -6.06 -19.74
CA THR A 15 13.83 -5.81 -20.48
C THR A 15 12.78 -6.91 -20.38
N LEU A 16 12.15 -7.01 -19.20
CA LEU A 16 10.70 -7.19 -19.12
C LEU A 16 10.14 -5.96 -18.41
N ILE A 17 9.84 -4.92 -19.19
CA ILE A 17 9.06 -3.78 -18.75
C ILE A 17 7.63 -4.30 -18.60
N TRP A 18 7.18 -4.48 -17.37
CA TRP A 18 5.78 -4.73 -17.08
C TRP A 18 4.99 -3.44 -17.34
N ILE A 19 4.31 -3.37 -18.48
CA ILE A 19 3.32 -2.31 -18.75
C ILE A 19 1.98 -2.79 -18.19
N VAL A 20 1.84 -2.77 -16.86
CA VAL A 20 0.51 -2.58 -16.28
C VAL A 20 0.39 -1.07 -16.15
N ALA A 21 -0.37 -0.46 -17.08
CA ALA A 21 -0.72 0.95 -16.95
C ALA A 21 -1.65 1.07 -15.75
N VAL A 22 -1.09 1.40 -14.59
CA VAL A 22 -1.87 1.85 -13.45
C VAL A 22 -2.44 3.21 -13.86
N VAL A 23 -3.76 3.31 -13.87
CA VAL A 23 -4.49 4.53 -14.26
C VAL A 23 -4.84 5.32 -13.01
N ILE A 24 -4.72 6.65 -13.08
CA ILE A 24 -5.16 7.51 -11.97
C ILE A 24 -6.65 7.29 -11.75
N SER A 25 -6.95 6.90 -10.52
CA SER A 25 -8.25 6.45 -10.02
C SER A 25 -9.43 7.29 -10.52
N ALA A 26 -10.44 6.58 -11.05
CA ALA A 26 -11.85 6.94 -11.07
C ALA A 26 -12.61 6.30 -9.88
N THR A 27 -12.03 6.33 -8.67
CA THR A 27 -12.67 5.76 -7.45
C THR A 27 -13.90 6.58 -7.08
N VAL A 28 -15.02 5.89 -7.01
CA VAL A 28 -16.31 6.42 -6.55
C VAL A 28 -16.23 6.51 -5.03
N CYS A 29 -16.10 7.72 -4.51
CA CYS A 29 -15.87 8.06 -3.09
C CYS A 29 -17.15 7.96 -2.21
N SER A 30 -18.37 7.67 -2.72
CA SER A 30 -19.47 7.20 -1.83
C SER A 30 -19.31 5.73 -1.52
N LEU A 31 -18.47 5.47 -0.55
CA LEU A 31 -18.29 4.14 0.00
C LEU A 31 -19.18 4.06 1.22
N VAL A 32 -20.00 3.01 1.30
CA VAL A 32 -20.81 2.75 2.49
C VAL A 32 -19.89 2.04 3.48
N ALA A 33 -19.48 2.75 4.53
CA ALA A 33 -18.60 2.21 5.54
C ALA A 33 -19.38 1.45 6.62
N PHE A 34 -18.99 0.20 6.88
CA PHE A 34 -19.44 -0.54 8.06
C PHE A 34 -18.33 -0.50 9.10
N TYR A 35 -18.66 -0.15 10.35
CA TYR A 35 -17.70 -0.27 11.45
C TYR A 35 -17.52 -1.73 11.82
N ILE A 36 -16.28 -2.18 11.90
CA ILE A 36 -15.93 -3.50 12.41
C ILE A 36 -14.79 -3.39 13.43
N THR A 37 -14.77 -4.33 14.37
CA THR A 37 -13.71 -4.47 15.38
C THR A 37 -12.64 -5.44 14.89
N SER A 38 -11.44 -5.37 15.47
CA SER A 38 -10.28 -6.23 15.18
C SER A 38 -10.58 -7.72 15.21
N GLU A 39 -11.46 -8.18 16.11
CA GLU A 39 -11.91 -9.58 16.17
C GLU A 39 -12.60 -10.02 14.86
N LEU A 40 -13.29 -9.12 14.17
CA LEU A 40 -14.00 -9.42 12.93
C LEU A 40 -13.08 -9.41 11.69
N LEU A 41 -11.92 -8.76 11.79
CA LEU A 41 -10.93 -8.62 10.72
C LEU A 41 -10.01 -9.85 10.60
N ASP A 42 -9.84 -10.60 11.69
CA ASP A 42 -8.94 -11.75 11.76
C ASP A 42 -9.57 -13.05 11.21
N ASP A 43 -10.91 -13.10 11.12
CA ASP A 43 -11.65 -14.32 10.74
C ASP A 43 -11.74 -14.58 9.23
N GLY A 44 -11.13 -13.75 8.39
CA GLY A 44 -10.93 -14.01 6.95
C GLY A 44 -12.19 -14.09 6.07
N ASN A 45 -13.40 -14.13 6.64
CA ASN A 45 -14.63 -14.49 5.95
C ASN A 45 -15.71 -13.41 6.03
N VAL A 46 -15.56 -12.33 5.25
CA VAL A 46 -16.70 -11.46 4.93
C VAL A 46 -17.48 -12.10 3.78
N ALA A 47 -18.27 -13.12 4.10
CA ALA A 47 -19.33 -13.61 3.24
C ALA A 47 -20.52 -12.64 3.32
N GLY A 48 -21.17 -12.41 2.17
CA GLY A 48 -22.19 -11.38 1.97
C GLY A 48 -23.33 -11.36 2.98
N ALA A 49 -23.90 -10.16 3.13
CA ALA A 49 -24.99 -9.82 4.02
C ALA A 49 -26.18 -10.80 3.96
N SER A 50 -26.71 -11.15 5.14
CA SER A 50 -28.12 -11.48 5.31
C SER A 50 -28.63 -10.74 6.54
N ALA A 51 -29.58 -9.83 6.30
CA ALA A 51 -30.40 -9.26 7.34
C ALA A 51 -31.22 -10.38 8.01
N ASP A 52 -31.05 -10.58 9.31
CA ASP A 52 -32.19 -10.73 10.23
C ASP A 52 -31.78 -10.68 11.72
N ARG A 53 -32.42 -9.72 12.42
CA ARG A 53 -32.92 -9.77 13.81
C ARG A 53 -31.97 -9.79 15.02
N ALA A 54 -32.13 -8.77 15.88
CA ALA A 54 -31.71 -8.73 17.29
C ALA A 54 -32.84 -9.25 18.24
N PRO A 55 -32.68 -9.28 19.58
CA PRO A 55 -32.00 -10.34 20.34
C PRO A 55 -32.86 -10.96 21.47
N ALA A 56 -32.48 -12.14 21.97
CA ALA A 56 -32.75 -12.75 23.30
C ALA A 56 -32.19 -14.19 23.23
N GLY A 57 -31.50 -14.80 24.19
CA GLY A 57 -31.61 -14.77 25.64
C GLY A 57 -31.64 -16.24 26.12
N GLU A 58 -30.54 -16.67 26.74
CA GLU A 58 -30.34 -17.83 27.64
C GLU A 58 -30.53 -19.31 27.21
N SER A 59 -29.54 -20.10 27.69
CA SER A 59 -29.66 -21.44 28.32
C SER A 59 -29.53 -22.74 27.48
N ALA A 60 -28.29 -23.24 27.50
CA ALA A 60 -27.87 -24.55 28.06
C ALA A 60 -27.86 -25.87 27.23
N THR A 61 -26.76 -26.59 27.47
CA THR A 61 -26.52 -28.07 27.46
C THR A 61 -26.08 -28.79 26.18
N GLY A 62 -24.91 -29.46 26.27
CA GLY A 62 -24.80 -30.90 25.99
C GLY A 62 -24.11 -31.39 24.71
N GLY A 63 -22.89 -31.93 24.86
CA GLY A 63 -22.59 -33.33 24.50
C GLY A 63 -22.09 -33.73 23.09
N ASN A 64 -20.81 -34.13 23.07
CA ASN A 64 -20.18 -35.27 22.37
C ASN A 64 -20.11 -35.40 20.83
N ALA A 65 -18.87 -35.35 20.34
CA ALA A 65 -18.11 -36.35 19.56
C ALA A 65 -18.84 -37.33 18.61
N ALA A 66 -18.39 -37.37 17.35
CA ALA A 66 -18.06 -38.62 16.65
C ALA A 66 -17.17 -38.35 15.41
N ALA A 67 -16.15 -39.18 15.27
CA ALA A 67 -15.21 -39.27 14.16
C ALA A 67 -15.81 -40.03 12.97
N LEU A 68 -15.27 -39.79 11.78
CA LEU A 68 -15.19 -40.77 10.69
C LEU A 68 -13.86 -40.61 9.93
N GLU A 69 -12.94 -41.54 10.19
CA GLU A 69 -11.98 -42.11 9.23
C GLU A 69 -12.80 -42.83 8.11
N ASP A 70 -12.36 -43.23 6.92
CA ASP A 70 -11.07 -43.55 6.31
C ASP A 70 -11.32 -43.69 4.78
N ALA A 71 -10.29 -43.60 3.94
CA ALA A 71 -10.10 -44.41 2.70
C ALA A 71 -9.06 -43.81 1.73
N ASP A 72 -7.84 -44.27 1.94
CA ASP A 72 -6.73 -44.49 0.99
C ASP A 72 -7.16 -44.97 -0.42
N THR A 73 -6.56 -44.40 -1.48
CA THR A 73 -5.99 -45.20 -2.58
C THR A 73 -4.92 -44.46 -3.37
N ARG A 74 -3.68 -44.78 -3.02
CA ARG A 74 -2.46 -45.02 -3.84
C ARG A 74 -2.48 -44.67 -5.35
N GLY A 75 -1.44 -43.94 -5.76
CA GLY A 75 -0.94 -43.88 -7.14
C GLY A 75 0.41 -43.14 -7.24
N ALA A 76 1.50 -43.85 -6.97
CA ALA A 76 2.87 -43.33 -6.94
C ALA A 76 3.45 -43.06 -8.33
N THR A 77 4.35 -42.08 -8.44
CA THR A 77 5.59 -42.21 -9.24
C THR A 77 6.70 -41.37 -8.59
N GLN A 78 7.70 -42.06 -8.07
CA GLN A 78 8.97 -41.50 -7.61
C GLN A 78 9.86 -41.18 -8.80
N ILE A 79 10.58 -40.06 -8.75
CA ILE A 79 11.81 -39.83 -9.52
C ILE A 79 12.89 -39.43 -8.52
N SER A 80 13.97 -40.22 -8.48
CA SER A 80 15.16 -39.97 -7.65
C SER A 80 16.07 -38.87 -8.23
N PRO A 81 16.97 -38.28 -7.43
CA PRO A 81 17.74 -37.09 -7.78
C PRO A 81 19.01 -37.43 -8.56
N GLY A 82 19.21 -36.77 -9.70
CA GLY A 82 20.45 -36.80 -10.47
C GLY A 82 21.33 -35.60 -10.14
N ALA A 83 22.54 -35.87 -9.65
CA ALA A 83 23.58 -34.90 -9.36
C ALA A 83 24.06 -34.18 -10.62
N LEU A 84 24.23 -32.85 -10.54
CA LEU A 84 25.20 -32.11 -11.33
C LEU A 84 26.09 -31.28 -10.41
N ALA A 85 27.38 -31.39 -10.69
CA ALA A 85 28.49 -30.97 -9.85
C ALA A 85 28.67 -29.44 -9.79
N GLY A 86 29.38 -29.00 -8.75
CA GLY A 86 29.54 -27.62 -8.35
C GLY A 86 30.33 -26.74 -9.33
N GLY A 87 29.86 -25.50 -9.45
CA GLY A 87 30.66 -24.33 -9.79
C GLY A 87 30.93 -23.50 -8.52
N PRO A 88 31.99 -22.69 -8.48
CA PRO A 88 32.30 -21.88 -7.32
C PRO A 88 31.17 -20.87 -7.07
N ILE A 89 30.73 -20.77 -5.81
CA ILE A 89 29.90 -19.67 -5.34
C ILE A 89 30.72 -18.39 -5.53
N PRO A 90 30.33 -17.46 -6.42
CA PRO A 90 30.90 -16.13 -6.43
C PRO A 90 30.59 -15.52 -5.06
N GLY A 91 31.64 -15.00 -4.42
CA GLY A 91 31.66 -14.68 -3.01
C GLY A 91 30.55 -13.75 -2.56
N ASP A 92 30.40 -13.71 -1.25
CA ASP A 92 29.62 -12.76 -0.47
C ASP A 92 29.97 -11.30 -0.85
N GLU A 93 29.52 -10.83 -2.01
CA GLU A 93 29.28 -9.40 -2.20
C GLU A 93 28.05 -9.08 -1.36
N GLU A 94 28.32 -8.67 -0.12
CA GLU A 94 27.36 -7.90 0.64
C GLU A 94 26.76 -6.84 -0.29
N PRO A 95 25.42 -6.70 -0.34
CA PRO A 95 24.81 -5.60 -1.07
C PRO A 95 25.46 -4.30 -0.61
N PRO A 96 25.75 -3.35 -1.52
CA PRO A 96 26.47 -2.13 -1.18
C PRO A 96 25.79 -1.49 0.03
N GLU A 97 26.58 -1.18 1.08
CA GLU A 97 26.08 -0.51 2.28
C GLU A 97 25.08 0.56 1.86
N GLU A 98 23.80 0.37 2.22
CA GLU A 98 22.78 1.37 1.94
C GLU A 98 23.28 2.70 2.48
N LEU A 99 23.49 3.67 1.59
CA LEU A 99 24.05 4.97 1.93
C LEU A 99 23.05 5.73 2.78
N PHE A 100 23.03 5.44 4.08
CA PHE A 100 22.34 6.25 5.08
C PHE A 100 22.97 7.64 5.06
N THR A 101 22.15 8.65 4.81
CA THR A 101 22.59 10.04 4.74
C THR A 101 22.52 10.73 6.09
N THR A 102 21.77 10.16 7.05
CA THR A 102 21.60 10.68 8.41
C THR A 102 21.25 9.58 9.41
N THR A 103 21.45 9.86 10.70
CA THR A 103 21.00 9.02 11.82
C THR A 103 19.82 9.62 12.58
N LYS A 104 19.38 10.83 12.20
CA LYS A 104 18.29 11.55 12.87
C LYS A 104 17.15 11.80 11.89
N LEU A 105 15.94 11.43 12.30
CA LEU A 105 14.71 11.84 11.61
C LEU A 105 14.55 13.37 11.63
N PRO A 106 13.89 13.96 10.63
CA PRO A 106 13.42 15.33 10.70
C PRO A 106 12.60 15.57 11.97
N ASP A 107 12.75 16.75 12.60
CA ASP A 107 11.96 17.11 13.78
C ASP A 107 10.51 17.45 13.37
N PHE A 108 9.54 16.83 14.03
CA PHE A 108 8.11 17.14 13.92
C PHE A 108 7.40 16.89 15.26
N ASP A 109 6.25 17.51 15.47
CA ASP A 109 5.46 17.34 16.69
C ASP A 109 4.49 16.15 16.52
N PRO A 110 4.72 15.01 17.21
CA PRO A 110 3.87 13.84 17.08
C PRO A 110 2.43 14.08 17.56
N ASP A 111 2.20 15.04 18.47
CA ASP A 111 0.87 15.33 19.01
C ASP A 111 -0.03 16.03 17.98
N THR A 112 0.55 16.51 16.87
CA THR A 112 -0.20 17.11 15.75
C THR A 112 -0.68 16.08 14.73
N LEU A 113 -0.24 14.83 14.81
CA LEU A 113 -0.55 13.79 13.84
C LEU A 113 -1.87 13.12 14.21
N ILE A 114 -2.98 13.62 13.65
CA ILE A 114 -4.34 13.22 14.03
C ILE A 114 -5.05 12.36 12.97
N TYR A 115 -4.52 12.26 11.76
CA TYR A 115 -5.11 11.46 10.68
C TYR A 115 -4.32 10.17 10.46
N GLY A 116 -5.04 9.06 10.41
CA GLY A 116 -4.49 7.73 10.17
C GLY A 116 -4.55 6.82 11.40
N GLY A 117 -4.13 5.57 11.22
CA GLY A 117 -4.15 4.57 12.27
C GLY A 117 -3.46 3.27 11.85
N ALA A 118 -3.56 2.26 12.71
CA ALA A 118 -2.93 0.96 12.51
C ALA A 118 -3.67 0.05 11.51
N GLY A 119 -4.89 0.43 11.08
CA GLY A 119 -5.72 -0.41 10.21
C GLY A 119 -6.28 -1.67 10.85
N ASN A 120 -6.11 -1.82 12.17
CA ASN A 120 -6.53 -3.00 12.93
C ASN A 120 -8.00 -2.94 13.34
N ASP A 121 -8.58 -1.75 13.36
CA ASP A 121 -9.96 -1.45 13.73
C ASP A 121 -10.46 -0.33 12.80
N GLY A 122 -11.78 -0.13 12.72
CA GLY A 122 -12.35 1.06 12.09
C GLY A 122 -13.40 0.77 11.01
N ALA A 123 -13.71 1.80 10.25
CA ALA A 123 -14.60 1.72 9.11
C ALA A 123 -13.99 0.82 8.02
N ILE A 124 -14.78 -0.11 7.49
CA ILE A 124 -14.45 -0.82 6.25
C ILE A 124 -15.37 -0.36 5.14
N LEU A 125 -14.72 0.16 4.11
CA LEU A 125 -15.30 0.70 2.91
C LEU A 125 -15.54 -0.41 1.89
N ALA A 126 -16.61 -0.26 1.12
CA ALA A 126 -16.89 -1.09 -0.03
C ALA A 126 -17.40 -0.23 -1.19
N GLY A 127 -16.91 -0.52 -2.40
CA GLY A 127 -17.37 0.14 -3.61
C GLY A 127 -16.33 0.14 -4.73
N PRO A 128 -16.65 0.76 -5.88
CA PRO A 128 -15.76 0.81 -7.03
C PRO A 128 -14.44 1.50 -6.68
N GLY A 129 -13.31 0.87 -6.99
CA GLY A 129 -11.98 1.40 -6.66
C GLY A 129 -11.40 0.88 -5.34
N ILE A 130 -12.23 0.30 -4.46
CA ILE A 130 -11.75 -0.29 -3.20
C ILE A 130 -11.28 -1.72 -3.40
N VAL A 131 -10.12 -2.02 -2.83
CA VAL A 131 -9.56 -3.37 -2.77
C VAL A 131 -9.42 -3.83 -1.32
N ARG A 132 -9.58 -5.13 -1.09
CA ARG A 132 -9.41 -5.72 0.25
C ARG A 132 -7.97 -5.53 0.72
N SER A 133 -7.77 -4.84 1.83
CA SER A 133 -6.46 -4.48 2.37
C SER A 133 -6.33 -4.65 3.89
N SER A 134 -7.44 -4.92 4.58
CA SER A 134 -7.54 -5.05 6.02
C SER A 134 -7.09 -6.41 6.59
N GLY A 135 -6.92 -7.42 5.73
CA GLY A 135 -6.45 -8.75 6.12
C GLY A 135 -4.99 -8.76 6.58
N ALA A 136 -4.63 -9.68 7.49
CA ALA A 136 -3.26 -9.84 7.97
C ALA A 136 -2.25 -10.11 6.82
N ASP A 137 -2.70 -10.79 5.77
CA ASP A 137 -1.97 -11.06 4.53
C ASP A 137 -1.71 -9.81 3.68
N ARG A 138 -2.22 -8.64 4.07
CA ARG A 138 -2.03 -7.36 3.38
C ARG A 138 -1.25 -6.34 4.22
N ARG A 139 -1.05 -6.59 5.51
CA ARG A 139 -0.28 -5.70 6.38
C ARG A 139 1.20 -5.65 5.99
N THR A 140 1.79 -4.47 6.14
CA THR A 140 3.25 -4.26 6.04
C THR A 140 3.80 -3.85 7.40
N ASN A 141 5.12 -3.69 7.50
CA ASN A 141 5.75 -3.07 8.67
C ASN A 141 6.02 -1.57 8.45
N TRP A 142 5.41 -0.98 7.42
CA TRP A 142 5.65 0.42 7.08
C TRP A 142 4.63 1.35 7.71
N GLU A 143 5.13 2.49 8.16
CA GLU A 143 4.33 3.63 8.58
C GLU A 143 4.69 4.83 7.71
N MET A 144 3.69 5.61 7.33
CA MET A 144 3.88 6.90 6.67
C MET A 144 3.52 8.05 7.60
N ILE A 145 4.40 9.05 7.65
CA ILE A 145 4.22 10.28 8.40
C ILE A 145 4.34 11.46 7.43
N VAL A 146 3.34 12.34 7.44
CA VAL A 146 3.34 13.58 6.65
C VAL A 146 2.99 14.74 7.60
N PRO A 147 3.99 15.42 8.19
CA PRO A 147 3.73 16.42 9.23
C PRO A 147 2.85 17.57 8.76
N SER A 148 3.04 18.08 7.55
CA SER A 148 2.25 19.20 7.01
C SER A 148 0.78 18.84 6.78
N ALA A 149 0.48 17.55 6.63
CA ALA A 149 -0.87 17.01 6.47
C ALA A 149 -1.39 16.29 7.74
N GLN A 150 -0.66 16.35 8.85
CA GLN A 150 -1.03 15.72 10.12
C GLN A 150 -1.28 14.20 10.00
N ILE A 151 -0.56 13.53 9.10
CA ILE A 151 -0.73 12.11 8.82
C ILE A 151 0.25 11.29 9.65
N HIS A 152 -0.26 10.24 10.29
CA HIS A 152 0.50 9.12 10.82
C HIS A 152 -0.32 7.84 10.63
N ALA A 153 0.07 7.01 9.66
CA ALA A 153 -0.74 5.88 9.25
C ALA A 153 0.11 4.65 8.93
N SER A 154 -0.44 3.47 9.19
CA SER A 154 0.10 2.23 8.63
C SER A 154 -0.06 2.20 7.12
N VAL A 155 0.90 1.56 6.45
CA VAL A 155 0.87 1.28 5.02
C VAL A 155 0.48 -0.18 4.81
N VAL A 156 -0.46 -0.42 3.89
CA VAL A 156 -0.96 -1.76 3.55
C VAL A 156 -0.72 -2.06 2.08
N ARG A 157 -0.61 -3.34 1.71
CA ARG A 157 -0.53 -3.77 0.32
C ARG A 157 -1.88 -3.62 -0.36
N VAL A 158 -1.89 -2.95 -1.51
CA VAL A 158 -3.01 -2.90 -2.44
C VAL A 158 -2.58 -3.38 -3.82
N GLY A 159 -3.49 -4.03 -4.52
CA GLY A 159 -3.33 -4.34 -5.94
C GLY A 159 -3.96 -3.27 -6.82
N VAL A 160 -4.20 -3.63 -8.08
CA VAL A 160 -5.08 -2.86 -8.97
C VAL A 160 -6.48 -3.44 -8.99
N THR A 161 -7.46 -2.61 -9.34
CA THR A 161 -8.83 -3.05 -9.61
C THR A 161 -8.88 -3.88 -10.90
N PRO A 162 -9.99 -4.61 -11.19
CA PRO A 162 -10.18 -5.29 -12.48
C PRO A 162 -10.12 -4.37 -13.70
N SER A 163 -10.27 -3.06 -13.50
CA SER A 163 -10.17 -2.03 -14.53
C SER A 163 -8.78 -1.38 -14.60
N ASN A 164 -7.76 -1.97 -13.97
CA ASN A 164 -6.36 -1.47 -13.89
C ASN A 164 -6.20 -0.10 -13.21
N LEU A 165 -7.18 0.32 -12.40
CA LEU A 165 -7.02 1.48 -11.52
C LEU A 165 -6.17 1.09 -10.30
N LEU A 166 -5.35 2.02 -9.80
CA LEU A 166 -4.73 1.89 -8.48
C LEU A 166 -5.81 1.61 -7.43
N GLY A 167 -5.66 0.53 -6.65
CA GLY A 167 -6.61 0.15 -5.62
C GLY A 167 -6.52 1.08 -4.42
N ALA A 168 -7.66 1.61 -3.98
CA ALA A 168 -7.76 2.31 -2.70
C ALA A 168 -7.97 1.28 -1.57
N PRO A 169 -7.37 1.50 -0.38
CA PRO A 169 -7.53 0.58 0.74
C PRO A 169 -8.98 0.52 1.22
N ASP A 170 -9.39 -0.61 1.78
CA ASP A 170 -10.71 -0.80 2.38
C ASP A 170 -10.87 -0.14 3.75
N ASN A 171 -9.78 0.27 4.42
CA ASN A 171 -9.82 1.05 5.66
C ASN A 171 -9.47 2.53 5.36
N PRO A 172 -10.30 3.52 5.76
CA PRO A 172 -10.04 4.93 5.49
C PRO A 172 -8.86 5.52 6.28
N GLU A 173 -8.38 4.83 7.30
CA GLU A 173 -7.32 5.30 8.22
C GLU A 173 -5.92 4.81 7.81
N VAL A 174 -5.80 4.04 6.73
CA VAL A 174 -4.51 3.51 6.24
C VAL A 174 -4.19 3.98 4.84
N ILE A 175 -2.93 3.82 4.47
CA ILE A 175 -2.42 4.17 3.15
C ILE A 175 -2.17 2.90 2.36
N GLY A 176 -2.73 2.79 1.16
CA GLY A 176 -2.49 1.68 0.28
C GLY A 176 -1.22 1.91 -0.54
N TRP A 177 -0.27 0.97 -0.52
CA TRP A 177 0.88 0.92 -1.41
C TRP A 177 0.69 -0.15 -2.48
N TRP A 178 0.92 0.20 -3.75
CA TRP A 178 0.82 -0.74 -4.86
C TRP A 178 1.93 -1.79 -4.80
N GLU A 179 1.56 -3.03 -4.49
CA GLU A 179 2.50 -4.10 -4.12
C GLU A 179 3.36 -4.63 -5.27
N ASP A 180 2.93 -4.45 -6.53
CA ASP A 180 3.71 -4.85 -7.71
C ASP A 180 4.72 -3.76 -8.14
N GLY A 181 4.74 -2.63 -7.43
CA GLY A 181 5.66 -1.53 -7.64
C GLY A 181 6.92 -1.59 -6.76
N PRO A 182 7.81 -0.59 -6.88
CA PRO A 182 8.98 -0.44 -6.02
C PRO A 182 8.59 -0.27 -4.55
N ALA A 183 9.42 -0.79 -3.65
CA ALA A 183 9.29 -0.51 -2.22
C ALA A 183 9.78 0.93 -1.90
N PRO A 184 9.32 1.55 -0.79
CA PRO A 184 9.91 2.76 -0.24
C PRO A 184 11.43 2.62 -0.10
N GLY A 185 12.13 3.64 -0.58
CA GLY A 185 13.58 3.67 -0.66
C GLY A 185 14.17 3.03 -1.93
N GLU A 186 13.42 2.33 -2.77
CA GLU A 186 13.96 1.75 -4.01
C GLU A 186 13.92 2.73 -5.19
N PRO A 187 14.76 2.53 -6.23
CA PRO A 187 14.58 3.21 -7.51
C PRO A 187 13.24 2.85 -8.15
N GLY A 188 12.56 3.85 -8.71
CA GLY A 188 11.21 3.70 -9.25
C GLY A 188 10.21 4.68 -8.65
N ASN A 189 8.95 4.53 -9.06
CA ASN A 189 7.84 5.33 -8.55
C ASN A 189 7.00 4.49 -7.58
N VAL A 190 7.12 4.77 -6.29
CA VAL A 190 6.33 4.17 -5.22
C VAL A 190 4.93 4.78 -5.26
N LEU A 191 3.93 4.00 -5.66
CA LEU A 191 2.55 4.47 -5.79
C LEU A 191 1.77 4.22 -4.51
N MET A 192 1.12 5.26 -4.01
CA MET A 192 0.29 5.21 -2.82
C MET A 192 -1.08 5.87 -3.06
N ASP A 193 -2.12 5.31 -2.43
CA ASP A 193 -3.48 5.84 -2.45
C ASP A 193 -4.03 5.94 -1.02
N GLY A 194 -4.81 6.97 -0.75
CA GLY A 194 -5.46 7.15 0.54
C GLY A 194 -6.75 7.97 0.44
N HIS A 195 -7.68 7.69 1.36
CA HIS A 195 -8.99 8.33 1.38
C HIS A 195 -8.91 9.76 1.86
N ARG A 196 -9.59 10.68 1.16
CA ARG A 196 -9.82 12.03 1.67
C ARG A 196 -10.88 12.02 2.77
N ASP A 197 -12.02 11.41 2.48
CA ASP A 197 -13.15 11.25 3.37
C ASP A 197 -13.95 9.99 3.00
N TYR A 198 -14.93 9.64 3.82
CA TYR A 198 -15.82 8.52 3.59
C TYR A 198 -17.21 8.80 4.17
N ARG A 199 -18.20 7.99 3.78
CA ARG A 199 -19.55 8.03 4.35
C ARG A 199 -19.84 6.74 5.13
N ASP A 200 -20.33 6.83 6.34
CA ASP A 200 -20.77 5.64 7.08
C ASP A 200 -22.17 5.15 6.66
N ILE A 201 -22.56 3.96 7.12
CA ILE A 201 -23.90 3.39 6.90
C ILE A 201 -25.05 4.23 7.45
N PHE A 202 -24.76 5.18 8.34
CA PHE A 202 -25.74 6.11 8.91
C PHE A 202 -25.81 7.43 8.14
N GLY A 203 -24.99 7.59 7.10
CA GLY A 203 -24.94 8.76 6.24
C GLY A 203 -24.03 9.87 6.75
N ASN A 204 -23.29 9.67 7.85
CA ASN A 204 -22.33 10.66 8.36
C ASN A 204 -21.06 10.67 7.50
N VAL A 205 -20.44 11.84 7.39
CA VAL A 205 -19.15 11.99 6.70
C VAL A 205 -18.03 11.90 7.74
N GLY A 206 -17.11 10.97 7.52
CA GLY A 206 -15.87 10.82 8.29
C GLY A 206 -14.66 11.29 7.50
N PHE A 207 -13.59 11.66 8.20
CA PHE A 207 -12.33 12.05 7.57
C PHE A 207 -11.46 10.83 7.29
N GLY A 208 -10.90 10.76 6.08
CA GLY A 208 -9.91 9.76 5.72
C GLY A 208 -8.49 10.22 6.05
N VAL A 209 -7.54 9.30 5.93
CA VAL A 209 -6.12 9.52 6.21
C VAL A 209 -5.52 10.68 5.43
N CYS A 210 -5.98 10.93 4.20
CA CYS A 210 -5.49 11.98 3.31
C CYS A 210 -6.35 13.25 3.35
N TRP A 211 -7.18 13.45 4.39
CA TRP A 211 -8.06 14.63 4.50
C TRP A 211 -7.33 15.96 4.30
N LEU A 212 -6.18 16.15 4.96
CA LEU A 212 -5.35 17.36 4.83
C LEU A 212 -4.20 17.23 3.81
N LEU A 213 -4.19 16.17 2.99
CA LEU A 213 -3.17 16.06 1.94
C LEU A 213 -3.29 17.23 0.93
N THR A 214 -4.46 17.87 0.83
CA THR A 214 -4.68 19.08 0.04
C THR A 214 -3.92 20.32 0.53
N GLU A 215 -3.35 20.27 1.73
CA GLU A 215 -2.54 21.37 2.28
C GLU A 215 -1.05 21.23 1.98
N THR A 216 -0.62 20.07 1.46
CA THR A 216 0.78 19.80 1.12
C THR A 216 1.30 20.70 0.01
N ARG A 217 2.59 21.04 0.09
CA ARG A 217 3.28 21.95 -0.84
C ARG A 217 4.68 21.43 -1.18
N PRO A 218 5.27 21.85 -2.32
CA PRO A 218 6.67 21.60 -2.58
C PRO A 218 7.57 22.06 -1.42
N GLY A 219 8.48 21.19 -1.01
CA GLY A 219 9.35 21.35 0.16
C GLY A 219 8.86 20.63 1.42
N ASP A 220 7.60 20.20 1.48
CA ASP A 220 7.10 19.40 2.60
C ASP A 220 7.73 18.00 2.61
N LEU A 221 7.74 17.37 3.79
CA LEU A 221 8.36 16.06 3.99
C LEU A 221 7.31 14.95 4.06
N ILE A 222 7.63 13.82 3.43
CA ILE A 222 6.94 12.55 3.57
C ILE A 222 7.96 11.54 4.09
N ILE A 223 7.70 10.96 5.25
CA ILE A 223 8.61 10.04 5.92
C ILE A 223 7.96 8.66 5.90
N VAL A 224 8.64 7.67 5.34
CA VAL A 224 8.21 6.27 5.37
C VAL A 224 9.17 5.47 6.24
N ARG A 225 8.69 4.89 7.33
CA ARG A 225 9.48 4.12 8.29
C ARG A 225 9.27 2.63 8.09
N ASP A 226 10.33 1.84 8.19
CA ASP A 226 10.24 0.39 8.32
C ASP A 226 10.41 0.00 9.78
N LEU A 227 9.33 -0.44 10.41
CA LEU A 227 9.31 -0.84 11.82
C LEU A 227 10.04 -2.18 12.07
N ARG A 228 10.28 -2.98 11.02
CA ARG A 228 10.99 -4.25 11.16
C ARG A 228 12.48 -4.03 11.48
N ASP A 229 13.10 -3.09 10.79
CA ASP A 229 14.55 -2.82 10.89
C ASP A 229 14.87 -1.42 11.42
N GLY A 230 13.86 -0.57 11.63
CA GLY A 230 14.00 0.77 12.19
C GLY A 230 14.47 1.83 11.20
N ARG A 231 14.64 1.50 9.91
CA ARG A 231 15.05 2.44 8.87
C ARG A 231 13.95 3.44 8.56
N ALA A 232 14.32 4.59 8.00
CA ALA A 232 13.36 5.51 7.43
C ALA A 232 13.84 6.12 6.11
N TYR A 233 12.88 6.42 5.24
CA TYR A 233 13.07 7.04 3.95
C TYR A 233 12.38 8.39 3.96
N VAL A 234 13.15 9.46 3.77
CA VAL A 234 12.62 10.82 3.76
C VAL A 234 12.52 11.28 2.32
N TYR A 235 11.30 11.61 1.93
CA TYR A 235 10.97 12.18 0.64
C TYR A 235 10.63 13.65 0.82
N THR A 236 11.06 14.48 -0.13
CA THR A 236 10.68 15.90 -0.19
C THR A 236 9.74 16.10 -1.36
N VAL A 237 8.57 16.68 -1.09
CA VAL A 237 7.57 17.00 -2.12
C VAL A 237 8.20 17.95 -3.14
N THR A 238 8.17 17.57 -4.41
CA THR A 238 8.67 18.38 -5.52
C THR A 238 7.53 18.96 -6.35
N GLU A 239 6.43 18.23 -6.49
CA GLU A 239 5.29 18.67 -7.30
C GLU A 239 3.96 18.30 -6.64
N VAL A 240 2.96 19.15 -6.85
CA VAL A 240 1.56 18.91 -6.46
C VAL A 240 0.67 19.27 -7.62
N HIS A 241 -0.21 18.36 -8.02
CA HIS A 241 -1.13 18.52 -9.15
C HIS A 241 -2.56 18.22 -8.74
N SER A 242 -3.50 18.93 -9.36
CA SER A 242 -4.93 18.61 -9.35
C SER A 242 -5.33 18.21 -10.76
N VAL A 243 -5.78 16.97 -10.94
CA VAL A 243 -6.12 16.39 -12.24
C VAL A 243 -7.59 16.03 -12.23
N ALA A 244 -8.34 16.28 -13.32
CA ALA A 244 -9.71 15.76 -13.39
C ALA A 244 -9.71 14.23 -13.29
N TRP A 245 -10.68 13.66 -12.57
CA TRP A 245 -10.69 12.21 -12.30
C TRP A 245 -10.81 11.34 -13.56
N ASP A 246 -11.32 11.91 -14.65
CA ASP A 246 -11.53 11.27 -15.96
C ASP A 246 -10.51 11.71 -17.01
N ASP A 247 -9.51 12.53 -16.65
CA ASP A 247 -8.48 12.96 -17.58
C ASP A 247 -7.38 11.88 -17.74
N PRO A 248 -7.27 11.24 -18.93
CA PRO A 248 -6.27 10.21 -19.17
C PRO A 248 -4.83 10.72 -19.12
N SER A 249 -4.63 12.05 -19.12
CA SER A 249 -3.31 12.63 -18.93
C SER A 249 -2.75 12.34 -17.54
N GLY A 250 -3.59 12.06 -16.54
CA GLY A 250 -3.19 11.75 -15.17
C GLY A 250 -2.21 10.59 -15.07
N ASP A 251 -2.36 9.57 -15.91
CA ASP A 251 -1.53 8.35 -15.91
C ASP A 251 -0.03 8.63 -16.06
N ARG A 252 0.35 9.80 -16.58
CA ARG A 252 1.75 10.21 -16.67
C ARG A 252 2.46 10.22 -15.32
N PHE A 253 1.73 10.49 -14.23
CA PHE A 253 2.29 10.59 -12.89
C PHE A 253 2.53 9.25 -12.22
N LEU A 254 1.93 8.18 -12.75
CA LEU A 254 2.07 6.82 -12.21
C LEU A 254 3.15 6.00 -12.92
N ARG A 255 3.83 6.61 -13.91
CA ARG A 255 4.83 5.92 -14.71
C ARG A 255 6.07 5.60 -13.91
N SER A 256 6.72 4.49 -14.28
CA SER A 256 8.03 4.12 -13.80
C SER A 256 9.09 5.17 -14.17
N THR A 257 10.12 5.27 -13.34
CA THR A 257 11.23 6.21 -13.45
C THR A 257 12.49 5.57 -12.88
N GLU A 258 13.66 6.07 -13.26
CA GLU A 258 14.94 5.61 -12.70
C GLU A 258 15.27 6.29 -11.37
N ALA A 259 14.60 7.42 -11.07
CA ALA A 259 14.72 8.11 -9.79
C ALA A 259 13.93 7.37 -8.69
N SER A 260 14.23 7.64 -7.42
CA SER A 260 13.42 7.19 -6.29
C SER A 260 12.33 8.23 -6.00
N ILE A 261 11.15 8.02 -6.60
CA ILE A 261 9.98 8.88 -6.50
C ILE A 261 8.91 8.20 -5.64
N LEU A 262 8.15 8.98 -4.90
CA LEU A 262 6.92 8.57 -4.24
C LEU A 262 5.77 9.44 -4.75
N THR A 263 4.69 8.80 -5.20
CA THR A 263 3.47 9.46 -5.68
C THR A 263 2.28 9.06 -4.81
N ILE A 264 1.65 10.03 -4.14
CA ILE A 264 0.40 9.83 -3.39
C ILE A 264 -0.77 10.39 -4.20
N VAL A 265 -1.82 9.59 -4.35
CA VAL A 265 -3.08 9.99 -4.99
C VAL A 265 -4.20 10.01 -3.96
N THR A 266 -5.07 11.03 -4.01
CA THR A 266 -6.30 11.08 -3.21
C THR A 266 -7.43 11.82 -3.94
N CYS A 267 -8.68 11.64 -3.48
CA CYS A 267 -9.87 12.37 -3.94
C CYS A 267 -9.69 13.90 -3.69
N GLU A 268 -10.04 14.77 -4.64
CA GLU A 268 -10.00 16.25 -4.50
C GLU A 268 -11.14 16.96 -5.27
N GLY A 269 -11.49 18.18 -4.87
CA GLY A 269 -12.39 19.05 -5.62
C GLY A 269 -13.84 18.94 -5.15
N ALA A 270 -14.78 19.31 -6.01
CA ALA A 270 -16.20 19.20 -5.71
C ALA A 270 -16.65 17.73 -5.72
N PHE A 271 -17.46 17.35 -4.74
CA PHE A 271 -18.13 16.06 -4.69
C PHE A 271 -19.40 16.09 -5.54
N ASP A 272 -19.59 15.08 -6.37
CA ASP A 272 -20.77 14.87 -7.19
C ASP A 272 -21.63 13.74 -6.60
N GLU A 273 -22.84 14.08 -6.17
CA GLU A 273 -23.80 13.13 -5.59
C GLU A 273 -24.45 12.19 -6.62
N GLU A 274 -24.37 12.47 -7.91
CA GLU A 274 -24.89 11.57 -8.94
C GLU A 274 -23.87 10.48 -9.26
N THR A 275 -22.63 10.88 -9.50
CA THR A 275 -21.53 9.95 -9.84
C THR A 275 -20.82 9.40 -8.61
N HIS A 276 -21.16 9.91 -7.42
CA HIS A 276 -20.55 9.53 -6.15
C HIS A 276 -19.02 9.73 -6.17
N ASN A 277 -18.53 10.73 -6.89
CA ASN A 277 -17.12 10.91 -7.16
C ASN A 277 -16.68 12.37 -6.93
N TYR A 278 -15.42 12.54 -6.60
CA TYR A 278 -14.76 13.83 -6.59
C TYR A 278 -14.33 14.21 -8.00
N SER A 279 -14.60 15.46 -8.38
CA SER A 279 -14.27 16.03 -9.70
C SER A 279 -12.77 15.98 -10.04
N GLN A 280 -11.89 15.87 -9.04
CA GLN A 280 -10.45 15.86 -9.23
C GLN A 280 -9.76 14.79 -8.38
N ARG A 281 -8.49 14.58 -8.69
CA ARG A 281 -7.51 13.84 -7.90
C ARG A 281 -6.36 14.76 -7.58
N ARG A 282 -5.98 14.77 -6.32
CA ARG A 282 -4.72 15.37 -5.91
C ARG A 282 -3.62 14.34 -6.10
N VAL A 283 -2.54 14.76 -6.75
CA VAL A 283 -1.33 13.97 -6.97
C VAL A 283 -0.17 14.72 -6.31
N VAL A 284 0.43 14.10 -5.29
CA VAL A 284 1.61 14.62 -4.60
C VAL A 284 2.81 13.78 -5.02
N ILE A 285 3.84 14.42 -5.57
CA ILE A 285 5.05 13.76 -6.04
C ILE A 285 6.22 14.23 -5.18
N ALA A 286 7.00 13.29 -4.68
CA ALA A 286 8.13 13.55 -3.82
C ALA A 286 9.36 12.72 -4.22
N GLU A 287 10.54 13.32 -4.08
CA GLU A 287 11.83 12.67 -4.37
C GLU A 287 12.49 12.21 -3.07
N LEU A 288 13.11 11.03 -3.08
CA LEU A 288 13.89 10.55 -1.95
C LEU A 288 15.11 11.45 -1.75
N THR A 289 15.16 12.16 -0.62
CA THR A 289 16.23 13.10 -0.28
C THR A 289 17.15 12.56 0.80
N ASP A 290 16.64 11.72 1.72
CA ASP A 290 17.45 11.13 2.77
C ASP A 290 17.07 9.68 3.12
N ARG A 291 18.05 8.95 3.66
CA ARG A 291 17.90 7.63 4.26
C ARG A 291 18.39 7.69 5.71
N VAL A 292 17.50 7.38 6.64
CA VAL A 292 17.80 7.39 8.07
C VAL A 292 18.14 5.98 8.54
N ALA A 293 19.32 5.84 9.12
CA ALA A 293 19.76 4.58 9.73
C ALA A 293 18.84 4.18 10.90
N PRO A 294 18.76 2.87 11.20
CA PRO A 294 18.11 2.41 12.42
C PRO A 294 18.69 3.13 13.65
N PRO A 295 17.89 3.37 14.70
CA PRO A 295 18.45 3.78 15.98
C PRO A 295 19.51 2.75 16.40
N SER A 296 20.76 3.17 16.59
CA SER A 296 21.79 2.29 17.12
C SER A 296 21.31 1.76 18.46
N VAL A 297 21.08 0.44 18.56
CA VAL A 297 20.79 -0.21 19.83
C VAL A 297 22.01 0.02 20.72
N GLY A 298 21.89 0.93 21.69
CA GLY A 298 22.97 1.23 22.62
C GLY A 298 23.40 -0.05 23.33
N GLY A 299 24.70 -0.35 23.27
CA GLY A 299 25.34 -1.41 24.05
C GLY A 299 25.54 -1.04 25.52
#